data_AF-A0A1S8LYT4-F1
#
_entry.id   AF-A0A1S8LYT4-F1
#
_cell.length_a   1.000
_cell.length_b   1.000
_cell.length_c   1.000
_cell.angle_alpha   90.00
_cell.angle_beta   90.00
_cell.angle_gamma   90.00
#
_symmetry.space_group_name_H-M   'P 1'
#
loop_
_entity.id
_entity.type
_entity.pdbx_description
1 polymer ?
#
loop_
_entity_poly.entity_id
_entity_poly.type
_entity_poly.pdbx_seq_one_letter_code
_entity_poly.pdbx_strand_id
1 'polypeptide(L)'
;MNEVDKMIRENYENSKKLNEYNNKIYGDIVCYIRVSSLPSTKIEEIISDLLEMFLRYEKEGKSIDDIIGSDYKAYCDSIIAAALDNRFHVENLKDVLYIVMNGLFILLTINFAFDYLPKLIKYKKIISYDLGISFFLNATLILISCFVILKYIGKTSFKTPSKKSYVLLFIVLYIFIFALGFLQYSLKRYIVFSINPYIIITILIIYWLYKLITKIRNKATI
;
A
#
# COMPACT_ATOMS: atom_id res chain seq x y z
N MET A 1 -2.68 12.11 13.94
CA MET A 1 -2.79 10.70 13.58
C MET A 1 -4.25 10.41 13.33
N ASN A 2 -4.62 9.77 12.21
CA ASN A 2 -6.00 9.30 12.07
C ASN A 2 -6.22 8.12 13.04
N GLU A 3 -7.42 7.86 13.53
CA GLU A 3 -7.72 6.78 14.47
C GLU A 3 -7.23 5.42 13.94
N VAL A 4 -7.43 5.16 12.64
CA VAL A 4 -6.93 3.95 11.96
C VAL A 4 -5.42 3.80 12.06
N ASP A 5 -4.64 4.87 11.85
CA ASP A 5 -3.18 4.83 11.93
C ASP A 5 -2.71 4.47 13.36
N LYS A 6 -3.46 4.92 14.37
CA LYS A 6 -3.20 4.60 15.78
C LYS A 6 -3.44 3.12 16.05
N MET A 7 -4.58 2.58 15.60
CA MET A 7 -4.91 1.16 15.74
C MET A 7 -3.90 0.26 15.04
N ILE A 8 -3.51 0.58 13.79
CA ILE A 8 -2.48 -0.17 13.06
C ILE A 8 -1.19 -0.25 13.88
N ARG A 9 -0.79 0.87 14.48
CA ARG A 9 0.44 0.96 15.27
C ARG A 9 0.32 0.18 16.57
N GLU A 10 -0.77 0.32 17.31
CA GLU A 10 -1.02 -0.42 18.54
C GLU A 10 -1.09 -1.93 18.30
N ASN A 11 -1.79 -2.36 17.24
CA ASN A 11 -1.85 -3.75 16.79
C ASN A 11 -0.46 -4.28 16.46
N TYR A 12 0.36 -3.51 15.75
CA TYR A 12 1.74 -3.91 15.42
C TYR A 12 2.64 -4.02 16.66
N GLU A 13 2.55 -3.07 17.60
CA GLU A 13 3.36 -3.15 18.83
C GLU A 13 2.91 -4.29 19.74
N ASN A 14 1.60 -4.55 19.83
CA ASN A 14 1.06 -5.65 20.62
C ASN A 14 1.32 -7.01 19.98
N SER A 15 1.32 -7.13 18.65
CA SER A 15 1.57 -8.40 17.96
C SER A 15 2.98 -8.94 18.19
N LYS A 16 3.95 -8.08 18.56
CA LYS A 16 5.31 -8.50 18.95
C LYS A 16 5.36 -9.37 20.20
N LYS A 17 4.28 -9.41 20.98
CA LYS A 17 4.16 -10.24 22.19
C LYS A 17 3.78 -11.69 21.88
N LEU A 18 3.32 -11.98 20.66
CA LEU A 18 2.98 -13.33 20.22
C LEU A 18 4.25 -14.17 20.05
N ASN A 19 4.16 -15.47 20.37
CA ASN A 19 5.19 -16.42 19.95
C ASN A 19 5.28 -16.55 18.43
N GLU A 20 6.35 -17.19 17.95
CA GLU A 20 6.64 -17.32 16.51
C GLU A 20 5.52 -18.02 15.72
N TYR A 21 4.93 -19.07 16.29
CA TYR A 21 3.87 -19.85 15.65
C TYR A 21 2.60 -19.00 15.45
N ASN A 22 2.11 -18.41 16.54
CA ASN A 22 0.93 -17.55 16.54
C ASN A 22 1.14 -16.29 15.71
N ASN A 23 2.32 -15.68 15.77
CA ASN A 23 2.66 -14.50 14.99
C ASN A 23 2.59 -14.76 13.47
N LYS A 24 3.00 -15.95 13.01
CA LYS A 24 2.91 -16.33 11.60
C LYS A 24 1.45 -16.43 11.14
N ILE A 25 0.62 -17.16 11.88
CA ILE A 25 -0.81 -17.34 11.56
C ILE A 25 -1.53 -15.99 11.61
N TYR A 26 -1.30 -15.21 12.67
CA TYR A 26 -1.86 -13.87 12.82
C TYR A 26 -1.45 -12.95 11.66
N GLY A 27 -0.19 -13.01 11.22
CA GLY A 27 0.28 -12.27 10.06
C GLY A 27 -0.48 -12.60 8.77
N ASP A 28 -0.76 -13.88 8.52
CA ASP A 28 -1.52 -14.31 7.34
C ASP A 28 -3.00 -13.87 7.40
N ILE A 29 -3.60 -13.90 8.60
CA ILE A 29 -4.95 -13.38 8.88
C ILE A 29 -5.01 -11.88 8.62
N VAL A 30 -4.07 -11.10 9.17
CA VAL A 30 -3.99 -9.65 8.97
C VAL A 30 -3.88 -9.31 7.49
N CYS A 31 -3.03 -10.01 6.74
CA CYS A 31 -2.91 -9.81 5.30
C CYS A 31 -4.22 -10.08 4.55
N TYR A 32 -4.96 -11.10 4.96
CA TYR A 32 -6.22 -11.48 4.31
C TYR A 32 -7.36 -10.50 4.61
N ILE A 33 -7.49 -10.07 5.87
CA ILE A 33 -8.54 -9.15 6.30
C ILE A 33 -8.32 -7.74 5.75
N ARG A 34 -7.08 -7.24 5.72
CA ARG A 34 -6.75 -5.88 5.23
C ARG A 34 -7.06 -5.64 3.76
N VAL A 35 -7.18 -6.70 2.96
CA VAL A 35 -7.56 -6.60 1.53
C VAL A 35 -9.05 -6.89 1.30
N SER A 36 -9.84 -7.00 2.37
CA SER A 36 -11.28 -7.11 2.29
C SER A 36 -11.93 -5.80 1.84
N SER A 37 -13.25 -5.83 1.58
CA SER A 37 -14.03 -4.65 1.19
C SER A 37 -14.55 -3.84 2.39
N LEU A 38 -14.17 -4.23 3.61
CA LEU A 38 -14.63 -3.55 4.83
C LEU A 38 -13.96 -2.18 4.99
N PRO A 39 -14.60 -1.23 5.71
CA PRO A 39 -13.97 0.01 6.13
C PRO A 39 -12.67 -0.21 6.89
N SER A 40 -11.67 0.65 6.67
CA SER A 40 -10.35 0.56 7.31
C SER A 40 -10.44 0.59 8.84
N THR A 41 -11.37 1.37 9.40
CA THR A 41 -11.72 1.38 10.83
C THR A 41 -12.17 0.00 11.30
N LYS A 42 -13.19 -0.57 10.63
CA LYS A 42 -13.73 -1.91 10.94
C LYS A 42 -12.68 -3.01 10.79
N ILE A 43 -11.83 -2.93 9.76
CA ILE A 43 -10.72 -3.85 9.52
C ILE A 43 -9.80 -3.87 10.75
N GLU A 44 -9.37 -2.71 11.22
CA GLU A 44 -8.41 -2.66 12.33
C GLU A 44 -9.07 -2.98 13.67
N GLU A 45 -10.37 -2.74 13.86
CA GLU A 45 -11.14 -3.24 15.02
C GLU A 45 -11.11 -4.76 15.08
N ILE A 46 -11.47 -5.42 13.97
CA ILE A 46 -11.46 -6.89 13.87
C ILE A 46 -10.05 -7.43 14.14
N ILE A 47 -9.02 -6.78 13.60
CA ILE A 47 -7.63 -7.17 13.81
C ILE A 47 -7.24 -7.03 15.30
N SER A 48 -7.64 -5.95 15.97
CA SER A 48 -7.43 -5.75 17.40
C SER A 48 -8.10 -6.85 18.22
N ASP A 49 -9.36 -7.16 17.95
CA ASP A 49 -10.12 -8.21 18.65
C ASP A 49 -9.46 -9.58 18.48
N LEU A 50 -9.02 -9.90 17.25
CA LEU A 50 -8.30 -11.13 16.95
C LEU A 50 -6.96 -11.18 17.68
N LEU A 51 -6.22 -10.06 17.74
CA LEU A 51 -4.95 -10.03 18.45
C LEU A 51 -5.11 -10.28 19.96
N GLU A 52 -6.12 -9.66 20.58
CA GLU A 52 -6.44 -9.90 21.99
C GLU A 52 -6.80 -11.35 22.24
N MET A 53 -7.61 -11.95 21.35
CA MET A 53 -7.95 -13.36 21.39
C MET A 53 -6.70 -14.25 21.34
N PHE A 54 -5.80 -14.02 20.38
CA PHE A 54 -4.55 -14.76 20.26
C PHE A 54 -3.69 -14.66 21.53
N LEU A 55 -3.48 -13.45 22.04
CA LEU A 55 -2.67 -13.22 23.26
C LEU A 55 -3.27 -13.90 24.49
N ARG A 56 -4.60 -13.86 24.63
CA ARG A 56 -5.30 -14.51 25.75
C ARG A 56 -5.11 -16.01 25.72
N TYR A 57 -5.31 -16.65 24.58
CA TYR A 57 -5.21 -18.11 24.48
C TYR A 57 -3.78 -18.61 24.60
N GLU A 58 -2.82 -17.86 24.07
CA GLU A 58 -1.41 -18.13 24.29
C GLU A 58 -1.06 -18.11 25.79
N LYS A 59 -1.56 -17.12 26.53
CA LYS A 59 -1.38 -17.04 27.99
C LYS A 59 -2.05 -18.20 28.75
N GLU A 60 -3.17 -18.70 28.25
CA GLU A 60 -3.86 -19.88 28.80
C GLU A 60 -3.22 -21.22 28.38
N GLY A 61 -2.16 -21.20 27.54
CA GLY A 61 -1.50 -22.41 27.04
C GLY A 61 -2.35 -23.22 26.06
N LYS A 62 -3.36 -22.60 25.44
CA LYS A 62 -4.27 -23.23 24.48
C LYS A 62 -3.79 -23.01 23.04
N SER A 63 -3.97 -24.01 22.20
CA SER A 63 -3.67 -23.87 20.76
C SER A 63 -4.74 -23.02 20.07
N ILE A 64 -4.32 -22.11 19.21
CA ILE A 64 -5.25 -21.30 18.41
C ILE A 64 -6.02 -22.15 17.39
N ASP A 65 -5.42 -23.26 16.94
CA ASP A 65 -6.05 -24.25 16.06
C ASP A 65 -7.29 -24.87 16.69
N ASP A 66 -7.31 -25.05 18.02
CA ASP A 66 -8.45 -25.66 18.74
C ASP A 66 -9.66 -24.71 18.82
N ILE A 67 -9.44 -23.41 18.57
CA ILE A 67 -10.47 -22.37 18.72
C ILE A 67 -10.96 -21.90 17.37
N ILE A 68 -10.04 -21.62 16.45
CA ILE A 68 -10.38 -21.17 15.10
C ILE A 68 -10.70 -22.35 14.18
N GLY A 69 -10.13 -23.52 14.47
CA GLY A 69 -10.07 -24.65 13.55
C GLY A 69 -8.87 -24.55 12.60
N SER A 70 -8.68 -25.61 11.81
CA SER A 70 -7.56 -25.73 10.88
C SER A 70 -7.71 -24.93 9.58
N ASP A 71 -8.89 -24.35 9.32
CA ASP A 71 -9.16 -23.51 8.14
C ASP A 71 -9.30 -22.03 8.52
N TYR A 72 -8.15 -21.38 8.71
CA TYR A 72 -8.04 -19.94 8.97
C TYR A 72 -8.70 -19.07 7.90
N LYS A 73 -8.70 -19.53 6.64
CA LYS A 73 -9.30 -18.77 5.54
C LYS A 73 -10.82 -18.78 5.67
N ALA A 74 -11.43 -19.94 5.91
CA ALA A 74 -12.88 -20.04 6.11
C ALA A 74 -13.34 -19.21 7.32
N TYR A 75 -12.53 -19.19 8.39
CA TYR A 75 -12.78 -18.33 9.55
C TYR A 75 -12.71 -16.84 9.19
N CYS A 76 -11.70 -16.40 8.44
CA CYS A 76 -11.63 -15.00 8.00
C CYS A 76 -12.81 -14.65 7.07
N ASP A 77 -13.20 -15.55 6.18
CA ASP A 77 -14.34 -15.35 5.28
C ASP A 77 -15.65 -15.19 6.07
N SER A 78 -15.85 -15.95 7.16
CA SER A 78 -17.05 -15.84 8.00
C SER A 78 -17.09 -14.52 8.77
N ILE A 79 -15.96 -14.08 9.33
CA ILE A 79 -15.85 -12.76 10.01
C ILE A 79 -16.14 -11.63 9.02
N ILE A 80 -15.53 -11.67 7.84
CA ILE A 80 -15.72 -10.64 6.82
C ILE A 80 -17.18 -10.60 6.38
N ALA A 81 -17.82 -11.76 6.17
CA ALA A 81 -19.22 -11.84 5.80
C ALA A 81 -20.16 -11.30 6.90
N ALA A 82 -19.86 -11.59 8.17
CA ALA A 82 -20.63 -11.10 9.30
C ALA A 82 -20.49 -9.58 9.51
N ALA A 83 -19.31 -9.02 9.21
CA ALA A 83 -19.04 -7.59 9.31
C ALA A 83 -19.48 -6.80 8.07
N LEU A 84 -19.87 -7.48 6.98
CA LEU A 84 -20.28 -6.83 5.75
C LEU A 84 -21.66 -6.19 5.94
N ASP A 85 -21.72 -4.87 5.94
CA ASP A 85 -22.96 -4.16 5.69
C ASP A 85 -23.05 -3.86 4.19
N ASN A 86 -24.22 -4.03 3.56
CA ASN A 86 -24.40 -3.85 2.11
C ASN A 86 -24.38 -2.36 1.67
N ARG A 87 -23.84 -1.44 2.48
CA ARG A 87 -23.81 -0.01 2.19
C ARG A 87 -22.49 0.38 1.54
N PHE A 88 -22.58 1.40 0.69
CA PHE A 88 -21.41 2.05 0.15
C PHE A 88 -20.77 2.93 1.23
N HIS A 89 -19.58 2.57 1.71
CA HIS A 89 -18.85 3.37 2.69
C HIS A 89 -18.03 4.46 2.01
N VAL A 90 -18.41 5.72 2.23
CA VAL A 90 -17.66 6.91 1.77
C VAL A 90 -16.22 6.91 2.30
N GLU A 91 -15.98 6.27 3.45
CA GLU A 91 -14.65 6.09 4.04
C GLU A 91 -13.71 5.32 3.11
N ASN A 92 -14.20 4.27 2.45
CA ASN A 92 -13.41 3.51 1.46
C ASN A 92 -12.97 4.39 0.29
N LEU A 93 -13.83 5.32 -0.15
CA LEU A 93 -13.50 6.24 -1.23
C LEU A 93 -12.42 7.24 -0.79
N LYS A 94 -12.50 7.75 0.44
CA LYS A 94 -11.49 8.66 1.01
C LYS A 94 -10.13 7.99 1.10
N ASP A 95 -10.08 6.74 1.55
CA ASP A 95 -8.83 5.98 1.67
C ASP A 95 -8.20 5.69 0.31
N VAL A 96 -9.01 5.25 -0.66
CA VAL A 96 -8.55 5.04 -2.04
C VAL A 96 -8.04 6.35 -2.64
N LEU A 97 -8.78 7.45 -2.50
CA LEU A 97 -8.36 8.76 -3.01
C LEU A 97 -7.05 9.22 -2.35
N TYR A 98 -6.91 9.04 -1.04
CA TYR A 98 -5.69 9.36 -0.30
C TYR A 98 -4.50 8.57 -0.85
N ILE A 99 -4.65 7.25 -1.06
CA ILE A 99 -3.60 6.39 -1.61
C ILE A 99 -3.23 6.81 -3.03
N VAL A 100 -4.22 7.04 -3.90
CA VAL A 100 -4.00 7.46 -5.29
C VAL A 100 -3.28 8.81 -5.33
N MET A 101 -3.71 9.80 -4.55
CA MET A 101 -3.07 11.12 -4.52
C MET A 101 -1.64 11.06 -3.99
N ASN A 102 -1.40 10.38 -2.87
CA ASN A 102 -0.04 10.21 -2.34
C ASN A 102 0.85 9.51 -3.38
N GLY A 103 0.34 8.45 -4.02
CA GLY A 103 1.04 7.73 -5.08
C GLY A 103 1.39 8.63 -6.27
N LEU A 104 0.46 9.46 -6.74
CA LEU A 104 0.71 10.42 -7.82
C LEU A 104 1.82 11.43 -7.46
N PHE A 105 1.80 12.00 -6.25
CA PHE A 105 2.86 12.95 -5.83
C PHE A 105 4.23 12.29 -5.69
N ILE A 106 4.29 11.04 -5.21
CA ILE A 106 5.54 10.27 -5.16
C ILE A 106 6.05 10.00 -6.58
N LEU A 107 5.17 9.55 -7.48
CA LEU A 107 5.54 9.28 -8.88
C LEU A 107 5.95 10.56 -9.62
N LEU A 108 5.31 11.69 -9.34
CA LEU A 108 5.71 12.99 -9.86
C LEU A 108 7.09 13.40 -9.34
N THR A 109 7.37 13.17 -8.05
CA THR A 109 8.70 13.42 -7.45
C THR A 109 9.77 12.58 -8.15
N ILE A 110 9.51 11.28 -8.35
CA ILE A 110 10.42 10.37 -9.04
C ILE A 110 10.63 10.85 -10.48
N ASN A 111 9.56 11.16 -11.21
CA ASN A 111 9.67 11.64 -12.58
C ASN A 111 10.50 12.93 -12.68
N PHE A 112 10.23 13.90 -11.80
CA PHE A 112 11.00 15.15 -11.74
C PHE A 112 12.49 14.89 -11.44
N ALA A 113 12.78 14.02 -10.46
CA ALA A 113 14.14 13.69 -10.09
C ALA A 113 14.93 12.97 -11.21
N PHE A 114 14.30 12.06 -11.94
CA PHE A 114 15.00 11.23 -12.93
C PHE A 114 14.93 11.77 -14.36
N ASP A 115 13.90 12.53 -14.74
CA ASP A 115 13.79 13.10 -16.10
C ASP A 115 14.25 14.56 -16.16
N TYR A 116 13.97 15.37 -15.15
CA TYR A 116 14.22 16.82 -15.20
C TYR A 116 15.56 17.24 -14.59
N LEU A 117 15.91 16.77 -13.38
CA LEU A 117 17.19 17.15 -12.73
C LEU A 117 18.42 16.84 -13.61
N PRO A 118 18.51 15.69 -14.32
CA PRO A 118 19.66 15.44 -15.19
C PRO A 118 19.76 16.43 -16.36
N LYS A 119 18.63 16.90 -16.90
CA LYS A 119 18.60 17.91 -17.97
C LYS A 119 19.07 19.26 -17.44
N LEU A 120 18.63 19.67 -16.25
CA LEU A 120 19.10 20.89 -15.58
C LEU A 120 20.63 20.88 -15.43
N ILE A 121 21.20 19.78 -14.94
CA ILE A 121 22.65 19.64 -14.74
C ILE A 121 23.38 19.68 -16.08
N LYS A 122 22.88 18.94 -17.08
CA LYS A 122 23.50 18.85 -18.41
C LYS A 122 23.52 20.18 -19.15
N TYR A 123 22.41 20.91 -19.15
CA TYR A 123 22.26 22.14 -19.93
C TYR A 123 22.63 23.40 -19.14
N LYS A 124 22.83 23.30 -17.81
CA LYS A 124 23.10 24.42 -16.90
C LYS A 124 22.13 25.60 -17.04
N LYS A 125 20.93 25.32 -17.54
CA LYS A 125 19.88 26.30 -17.81
C LYS A 125 18.55 25.71 -17.37
N ILE A 126 17.72 26.57 -16.81
CA ILE A 126 16.35 26.25 -16.47
C ILE A 126 15.56 26.17 -17.79
N ILE A 127 15.11 24.96 -18.12
CA ILE A 127 14.27 24.66 -19.28
C ILE A 127 12.85 24.34 -18.81
N SER A 128 11.89 24.32 -19.72
CA SER A 128 10.53 23.88 -19.38
C SER A 128 10.54 22.44 -18.86
N TYR A 129 9.64 22.15 -17.91
CA TYR A 129 9.36 20.78 -17.50
C TYR A 129 8.21 20.22 -18.33
N ASP A 130 8.55 19.23 -19.15
CA ASP A 130 7.60 18.64 -20.10
C ASP A 130 6.96 17.38 -19.49
N LEU A 131 5.65 17.43 -19.27
CA LEU A 131 4.82 16.29 -18.89
C LEU A 131 4.14 15.71 -20.12
N GLY A 132 4.59 14.52 -20.53
CA GLY A 132 4.01 13.76 -21.63
C GLY A 132 2.92 12.79 -21.21
N ILE A 133 2.17 12.28 -22.19
CA ILE A 133 1.13 11.27 -22.00
C ILE A 133 1.70 9.99 -21.36
N SER A 134 2.98 9.71 -21.62
CA SER A 134 3.70 8.56 -21.07
C SER A 134 3.74 8.56 -19.54
N PHE A 135 3.84 9.74 -18.90
CA PHE A 135 3.81 9.86 -17.45
C PHE A 135 2.46 9.43 -16.90
N PHE A 136 1.36 9.95 -17.46
CA PHE A 136 0.01 9.64 -16.98
C PHE A 136 -0.31 8.15 -17.16
N LEU A 137 0.01 7.58 -18.32
CA LEU A 137 -0.22 6.14 -18.57
C LEU A 137 0.60 5.26 -17.62
N ASN A 138 1.89 5.55 -17.45
CA ASN A 138 2.73 4.80 -16.52
C ASN A 138 2.25 4.95 -15.07
N ALA A 139 1.88 6.16 -14.65
CA ALA A 139 1.37 6.40 -13.31
C ALA A 139 0.08 5.63 -13.04
N THR A 140 -0.88 5.66 -13.99
CA THR A 140 -2.11 4.87 -13.90
C THR A 140 -1.82 3.38 -13.82
N LEU A 141 -0.95 2.86 -14.70
CA LEU A 141 -0.62 1.44 -14.74
C LEU A 141 0.06 0.97 -13.44
N ILE A 142 0.99 1.77 -12.90
CA ILE A 142 1.66 1.49 -11.62
C ILE A 142 0.64 1.47 -10.47
N LEU A 143 -0.24 2.46 -10.38
CA LEU A 143 -1.23 2.54 -9.31
C LEU A 143 -2.21 1.37 -9.35
N ILE A 144 -2.75 1.03 -10.52
CA ILE A 144 -3.62 -0.15 -10.71
C ILE A 144 -2.87 -1.42 -10.28
N SER A 145 -1.62 -1.56 -10.72
CA SER A 145 -0.80 -2.73 -10.39
C SER A 145 -0.56 -2.86 -8.89
N CYS A 146 -0.32 -1.75 -8.18
CA CYS A 146 -0.22 -1.78 -6.72
C CYS A 146 -1.48 -2.35 -6.06
N PHE A 147 -2.68 -1.90 -6.45
CA PHE A 147 -3.93 -2.45 -5.90
C PHE A 147 -4.11 -3.94 -6.22
N VAL A 148 -3.82 -4.34 -7.46
CA VAL A 148 -3.91 -5.75 -7.89
C VAL A 148 -2.95 -6.62 -7.10
N ILE A 149 -1.68 -6.20 -6.95
CA ILE A 149 -0.65 -6.94 -6.23
C ILE A 149 -1.01 -7.07 -4.75
N LEU A 150 -1.41 -5.98 -4.09
CA LEU A 150 -1.80 -6.03 -2.67
C LEU A 150 -2.97 -7.00 -2.47
N LYS A 151 -4.00 -6.92 -3.31
CA LYS A 151 -5.17 -7.82 -3.25
C LYS A 151 -4.78 -9.27 -3.51
N TYR A 152 -3.89 -9.52 -4.47
CA TYR A 152 -3.37 -10.86 -4.74
C TYR A 152 -2.63 -11.42 -3.52
N ILE A 153 -1.64 -10.67 -2.99
CA ILE A 153 -0.85 -11.06 -1.82
C ILE A 153 -1.78 -11.42 -0.65
N GLY A 154 -2.69 -10.50 -0.29
CA GLY A 154 -3.60 -10.72 0.83
C GLY A 154 -4.51 -11.93 0.63
N LYS A 155 -5.05 -12.15 -0.57
CA LYS A 155 -5.90 -13.34 -0.85
C LYS A 155 -5.12 -14.65 -0.95
N THR A 156 -3.81 -14.59 -1.11
CA THR A 156 -2.93 -15.77 -1.14
C THR A 156 -2.13 -15.97 0.15
N SER A 157 -2.37 -15.17 1.21
CA SER A 157 -1.56 -15.22 2.45
C SER A 157 -1.48 -16.62 3.06
N PHE A 158 -2.61 -17.33 3.13
CA PHE A 158 -2.67 -18.70 3.66
C PHE A 158 -2.05 -19.78 2.76
N LYS A 159 -1.65 -19.45 1.51
CA LYS A 159 -1.05 -20.42 0.59
C LYS A 159 0.45 -20.39 0.72
N THR A 160 1.07 -21.54 0.95
CA THR A 160 2.54 -21.64 0.87
C THR A 160 2.99 -21.51 -0.59
N PRO A 161 3.74 -20.46 -0.94
CA PRO A 161 4.18 -20.25 -2.31
C PRO A 161 5.23 -21.30 -2.70
N SER A 162 5.05 -21.91 -3.87
CA SER A 162 6.05 -22.84 -4.42
C SER A 162 7.23 -22.07 -5.02
N LYS A 163 8.41 -22.70 -5.07
CA LYS A 163 9.61 -22.15 -5.74
C LYS A 163 9.32 -21.72 -7.19
N LYS A 164 8.48 -22.49 -7.91
CA LYS A 164 8.02 -22.15 -9.27
C LYS A 164 7.20 -20.86 -9.30
N SER A 165 6.37 -20.60 -8.29
CA SER A 165 5.55 -19.39 -8.23
C SER A 165 6.39 -18.12 -8.05
N TYR A 166 7.47 -18.18 -7.26
CA TYR A 166 8.39 -17.06 -7.11
C TYR A 166 9.12 -16.75 -8.42
N VAL A 167 9.63 -17.77 -9.11
CA VAL A 167 10.30 -17.59 -10.41
C VAL A 167 9.33 -16.96 -11.42
N LEU A 168 8.09 -17.44 -11.49
CA LEU A 168 7.07 -16.85 -12.35
C LEU A 168 6.78 -15.39 -12.00
N LEU A 169 6.65 -15.07 -10.70
CA LEU A 169 6.45 -13.70 -10.23
C LEU A 169 7.58 -12.77 -10.65
N PHE A 170 8.84 -13.20 -10.50
CA PHE A 170 10.00 -12.42 -10.93
C PHE A 170 10.02 -12.17 -12.44
N ILE A 171 9.68 -13.18 -13.25
CA ILE A 171 9.59 -13.04 -14.71
C ILE A 171 8.50 -12.02 -15.08
N VAL A 172 7.32 -12.14 -14.47
CA VAL A 172 6.19 -11.21 -14.72
C VAL A 172 6.58 -9.78 -14.34
N LEU A 173 7.22 -9.58 -13.19
CA LEU A 173 7.69 -8.26 -12.74
C LEU A 173 8.73 -7.68 -13.70
N TYR A 174 9.67 -8.49 -14.19
CA TYR A 174 10.68 -8.05 -15.14
C TYR A 174 10.06 -7.59 -16.47
N ILE A 175 9.15 -8.39 -17.03
CA ILE A 175 8.41 -8.05 -18.25
C ILE A 175 7.59 -6.77 -18.03
N PHE A 176 6.96 -6.62 -16.88
CA PHE A 176 6.17 -5.44 -16.54
C PHE A 176 7.03 -4.17 -16.48
N ILE A 177 8.17 -4.21 -15.80
CA ILE A 177 9.11 -3.08 -15.74
C ILE A 177 9.65 -2.74 -17.14
N PHE A 178 9.99 -3.75 -17.94
CA PHE A 178 10.43 -3.55 -19.31
C PHE A 178 9.34 -2.87 -20.16
N ALA A 179 8.08 -3.31 -20.04
CA ALA A 179 6.95 -2.71 -20.74
C ALA A 179 6.71 -1.25 -20.33
N LEU A 180 6.84 -0.89 -19.05
CA LEU A 180 6.76 0.50 -18.57
C LEU A 180 7.86 1.37 -19.20
N GLY A 181 9.10 0.86 -19.24
CA GLY A 181 10.22 1.55 -19.87
C GLY A 181 10.04 1.71 -21.38
N PHE A 182 9.56 0.68 -22.06
CA PHE A 182 9.26 0.72 -23.49
C PHE A 182 8.13 1.72 -23.82
N LEU A 183 7.07 1.75 -23.01
CA LEU A 183 5.98 2.72 -23.13
C LEU A 183 6.48 4.15 -22.92
N GLN A 184 7.31 4.36 -21.89
CA GLN A 184 7.95 5.65 -21.61
C GLN A 184 8.79 6.12 -22.79
N TYR A 185 9.59 5.23 -23.38
CA TYR A 185 10.45 5.56 -24.52
C TYR A 185 9.63 5.87 -25.78
N SER A 186 8.67 5.01 -26.11
CA SER A 186 7.85 5.11 -27.33
C SER A 186 6.99 6.38 -27.34
N LEU A 187 6.46 6.77 -26.18
CA LEU A 187 5.55 7.91 -26.05
C LEU A 187 6.24 9.21 -25.62
N LYS A 188 7.57 9.22 -25.47
CA LYS A 188 8.33 10.39 -25.02
C LYS A 188 8.11 11.64 -25.87
N ARG A 189 7.79 11.47 -27.15
CA ARG A 189 7.58 12.58 -28.11
C ARG A 189 6.24 13.30 -27.93
N TYR A 190 5.27 12.68 -27.25
CA TYR A 190 3.93 13.24 -27.07
C TYR A 190 3.84 14.01 -25.76
N ILE A 191 4.26 15.27 -25.82
CA ILE A 191 4.20 16.22 -24.69
C ILE A 191 2.77 16.78 -24.61
N VAL A 192 2.19 16.75 -23.41
CA VAL A 192 0.84 17.30 -23.16
C VAL A 192 0.96 18.69 -22.55
N PHE A 193 1.83 18.87 -21.56
CA PHE A 193 2.05 20.14 -20.88
C PHE A 193 3.54 20.47 -20.80
N SER A 194 3.88 21.71 -21.16
CA SER A 194 5.19 22.30 -20.84
C SER A 194 4.98 23.35 -19.77
N ILE A 195 5.42 23.04 -18.55
CA ILE A 195 5.14 23.85 -17.36
C ILE A 195 6.43 24.53 -16.91
N ASN A 196 6.30 25.74 -16.33
CA ASN A 196 7.41 26.37 -15.65
C ASN A 196 7.86 25.47 -14.48
N PRO A 197 9.12 25.01 -14.45
CA PRO A 197 9.63 24.10 -13.43
C PRO A 197 9.50 24.64 -12.01
N TYR A 198 9.48 25.96 -11.81
CA TYR A 198 9.26 26.55 -10.49
C TYR A 198 7.92 26.15 -9.88
N ILE A 199 6.85 26.03 -10.69
CA ILE A 199 5.52 25.62 -10.21
C ILE A 199 5.59 24.20 -9.64
N ILE A 200 6.24 23.28 -10.36
CA ILE A 200 6.39 21.89 -9.92
C ILE A 200 7.26 21.79 -8.68
N ILE A 201 8.37 22.54 -8.63
CA ILE A 201 9.24 22.61 -7.45
C ILE A 201 8.44 23.09 -6.23
N THR A 202 7.65 24.15 -6.35
CA THR A 202 6.81 24.67 -5.27
C THR A 202 5.80 23.63 -4.79
N ILE A 203 5.10 22.97 -5.72
CA ILE A 203 4.13 21.90 -5.40
C ILE A 203 4.80 20.76 -4.63
N LEU A 204 5.97 20.29 -5.11
CA LEU A 204 6.72 19.21 -4.47
C LEU A 204 7.23 19.62 -3.08
N ILE A 205 7.76 20.84 -2.92
CA ILE A 205 8.20 21.35 -1.61
C ILE A 205 7.03 21.36 -0.63
N ILE A 206 5.88 21.91 -1.01
CA ILE A 206 4.69 21.96 -0.14
C ILE A 206 4.27 20.54 0.26
N TYR A 207 4.21 19.61 -0.68
CA TYR A 207 3.86 18.21 -0.41
C TYR A 207 4.83 17.54 0.58
N TRP A 208 6.13 17.67 0.36
CA TRP A 208 7.14 17.06 1.23
C TRP A 208 7.22 17.72 2.61
N LEU A 209 7.01 19.04 2.70
CA LEU A 209 6.89 19.74 3.98
C LEU A 209 5.66 19.27 4.76
N TYR A 210 4.49 19.16 4.11
CA TYR A 210 3.29 18.59 4.71
C TYR A 210 3.55 17.16 5.23
N LYS A 211 4.22 16.32 4.43
CA LYS A 211 4.56 14.94 4.84
C LYS A 211 5.53 14.91 6.02
N LEU A 212 6.49 15.83 6.06
CA LEU A 212 7.44 15.96 7.18
C LEU A 212 6.73 16.38 8.47
N ILE A 213 5.88 17.41 8.40
CA ILE A 213 5.12 17.92 9.56
C ILE A 213 4.20 16.82 10.12
N THR A 214 3.46 16.13 9.24
CA THR A 214 2.59 15.03 9.68
C THR A 214 3.36 13.87 10.31
N LYS A 215 4.55 13.54 9.79
CA LYS A 215 5.44 12.55 10.41
C LYS A 215 5.92 12.97 11.81
N ILE A 216 6.34 14.22 11.99
CA ILE A 216 6.80 14.75 13.29
C ILE A 216 5.64 14.72 14.30
N ARG A 217 4.46 15.21 13.92
CA ARG A 217 3.27 15.21 14.78
C ARG A 217 2.91 13.82 15.29
N ASN A 218 2.98 12.79 14.44
CA ASN A 218 2.67 11.41 14.82
C ASN A 218 3.74 10.79 15.74
N LYS A 219 4.97 11.33 15.77
CA LYS A 219 6.04 10.91 16.68
C LYS A 219 5.97 11.62 18.04
N ALA A 220 5.43 12.84 18.09
CA ALA A 220 5.31 13.65 19.31
C ALA A 220 4.09 13.31 20.19
N THR A 221 3.16 12.47 19.71
CA THR A 221 2.00 11.99 20.48
C THR A 221 2.30 10.68 21.23
N ILE A 222 3.58 10.47 21.55
CA ILE A 222 4.13 9.35 22.34
C ILE A 222 4.53 9.95 23.69
#